data_AF-A0A0N0MUY6-F1
#
_entry.id   AF-A0A0N0MUY6-F1
#
_cell.length_a   1.000
_cell.length_b   1.000
_cell.length_c   1.000
_cell.angle_alpha   90.00
_cell.angle_beta   90.00
_cell.angle_gamma   90.00
#
_symmetry.space_group_name_H-M   'P 1'
#
loop_
_entity.id
_entity.type
_entity.pdbx_description
1 polymer ?
#
loop_
_entity_poly.entity_id
_entity_poly.type
_entity_poly.pdbx_seq_one_letter_code
_entity_poly.pdbx_strand_id
1 'polypeptide(L)'
;MTSSGDADNDGVWGTNKVNLSGWGQNGTTTTDHMGRIAFIDANDPNNLKYRWVLPVIPLNGGTDYRALKSHMGGMVWYQDKLIVTSWEKDSDNSVMYIFDMKRILQATVNSSAVGKVSGGWSADGYQYVMPAVGSFSLAGGACSSTNDDSRPCFGSISLDRSSVPDSLVATEWFSSGGTEPARIWRYDFSSEPGYLATDSSSHVNASAAYETNAVGLQGVLSHSATSGGTPNFYVDDARGGVGQHGILWRQNTSGATAAANCGQDIMYACWGQHTESMSYWWSTGRVWTLTEWAADSTGHWTGTDHAIPQRVLFSVPLASIDSSLS
;
A
#
# COMPACT_ATOMS: atom_id res chain seq x y z
N MET A 1 2.63 0.80 -2.02
CA MET A 1 3.74 1.68 -2.43
C MET A 1 3.25 3.13 -2.40
N THR A 2 4.13 4.11 -2.22
CA THR A 2 3.80 5.55 -2.35
C THR A 2 5.03 6.33 -2.84
N SER A 3 4.93 7.63 -3.09
CA SER A 3 6.05 8.44 -3.57
C SER A 3 6.00 9.87 -3.03
N SER A 4 7.08 10.63 -3.26
CA SER A 4 7.09 12.08 -3.05
C SER A 4 6.05 12.80 -3.91
N GLY A 5 5.54 12.16 -4.96
CA GLY A 5 4.38 12.60 -5.73
C GLY A 5 3.08 12.70 -4.95
N ASP A 6 2.92 11.87 -3.92
CA ASP A 6 1.77 11.92 -3.00
C ASP A 6 2.02 12.96 -1.89
N ALA A 7 3.27 13.07 -1.43
CA ALA A 7 3.66 13.88 -0.28
C ALA A 7 3.28 15.36 -0.40
N ASP A 8 3.61 15.98 -1.52
CA ASP A 8 3.45 17.42 -1.75
C ASP A 8 2.98 17.72 -3.17
N ASN A 9 2.42 18.91 -3.35
CA ASN A 9 1.90 19.42 -4.60
C ASN A 9 2.99 19.65 -5.64
N ASP A 10 4.26 19.82 -5.31
CA ASP A 10 5.31 19.89 -6.35
C ASP A 10 5.80 18.49 -6.80
N GLY A 11 5.36 17.44 -6.10
CA GLY A 11 5.70 16.05 -6.32
C GLY A 11 7.13 15.68 -5.92
N VAL A 12 7.79 16.51 -5.12
CA VAL A 12 9.11 16.22 -4.52
C VAL A 12 9.04 16.35 -3.01
N TRP A 13 10.00 15.74 -2.31
CA TRP A 13 10.20 15.99 -0.89
C TRP A 13 11.44 16.87 -0.72
N GLY A 14 11.21 18.15 -0.44
CA GLY A 14 12.23 19.19 -0.51
C GLY A 14 12.68 19.40 -1.96
N THR A 15 13.76 18.73 -2.36
CA THR A 15 14.27 18.76 -3.75
C THR A 15 14.37 17.37 -4.38
N ASN A 16 13.94 16.33 -3.66
CA ASN A 16 14.21 14.95 -4.03
C ASN A 16 12.95 14.24 -4.52
N LYS A 17 13.12 13.48 -5.60
CA LYS A 17 12.17 12.45 -6.04
C LYS A 17 12.42 11.18 -5.25
N VAL A 18 11.41 10.70 -4.53
CA VAL A 18 11.55 9.52 -3.67
C VAL A 18 10.39 8.56 -3.92
N ASN A 19 10.71 7.28 -4.07
CA ASN A 19 9.72 6.20 -4.09
C ASN A 19 9.82 5.38 -2.81
N LEU A 20 8.69 5.02 -2.21
CA LEU A 20 8.60 4.12 -1.07
C LEU A 20 7.98 2.78 -1.49
N SER A 21 8.78 1.72 -1.41
CA SER A 21 8.36 0.35 -1.74
C SER A 21 8.30 -0.48 -0.46
N GLY A 22 7.09 -0.92 -0.09
CA GLY A 22 6.84 -1.75 1.07
C GLY A 22 7.03 -3.24 0.78
N TRP A 23 7.42 -4.01 1.79
CA TRP A 23 7.55 -5.46 1.72
C TRP A 23 7.13 -6.11 3.03
N GLY A 24 6.12 -6.99 3.01
CA GLY A 24 5.90 -7.97 4.05
C GLY A 24 6.73 -9.23 3.79
N GLN A 25 7.54 -9.65 4.76
CA GLN A 25 8.08 -11.02 4.77
C GLN A 25 6.97 -11.98 5.20
N ASN A 26 6.90 -13.17 4.57
CA ASN A 26 6.03 -14.24 5.02
C ASN A 26 6.72 -15.18 6.00
N GLY A 27 5.98 -15.56 7.03
CA GLY A 27 6.53 -16.14 8.24
C GLY A 27 5.43 -16.55 9.20
N THR A 28 5.66 -17.63 9.95
CA THR A 28 4.67 -18.15 10.92
C THR A 28 4.83 -17.54 12.31
N THR A 29 5.94 -16.81 12.55
CA THR A 29 6.27 -16.20 13.84
C THR A 29 6.40 -14.68 13.73
N THR A 30 6.41 -14.00 14.88
CA THR A 30 6.59 -12.54 14.94
C THR A 30 7.97 -12.07 14.50
N THR A 31 8.96 -12.96 14.49
CA THR A 31 10.30 -12.72 13.93
C THR A 31 10.32 -12.91 12.41
N ASP A 32 9.39 -13.68 11.84
CA ASP A 32 9.39 -14.01 10.41
C ASP A 32 8.36 -13.17 9.61
N HIS A 33 7.35 -12.60 10.27
CA HIS A 33 6.34 -11.69 9.69
C HIS A 33 6.67 -10.23 9.99
N MET A 34 7.46 -9.60 9.13
CA MET A 34 7.89 -8.20 9.29
C MET A 34 7.68 -7.39 8.01
N GLY A 35 7.10 -6.20 8.17
CA GLY A 35 7.06 -5.18 7.13
C GLY A 35 8.38 -4.39 7.09
N ARG A 36 8.90 -4.10 5.90
CA ARG A 36 10.05 -3.21 5.67
C ARG A 36 9.80 -2.28 4.49
N ILE A 37 10.42 -1.11 4.49
CA ILE A 37 10.21 -0.08 3.45
C ILE A 37 11.54 0.30 2.82
N ALA A 38 11.66 0.13 1.51
CA ALA A 38 12.76 0.71 0.75
C ALA A 38 12.44 2.18 0.46
N PHE A 39 13.31 3.06 0.94
CA PHE A 39 13.35 4.46 0.58
C PHE A 39 14.28 4.61 -0.61
N ILE A 40 13.71 4.81 -1.79
CA ILE A 40 14.41 4.79 -3.07
C ILE A 40 14.62 6.23 -3.54
N ASP A 41 15.87 6.64 -3.69
CA ASP A 41 16.27 7.85 -4.40
C ASP A 41 15.96 7.66 -5.89
N ALA A 42 14.99 8.43 -6.38
CA ALA A 42 14.49 8.40 -7.75
C ALA A 42 14.84 9.68 -8.52
N ASN A 43 15.85 10.44 -8.07
CA ASN A 43 16.33 11.63 -8.78
C ASN A 43 16.98 11.28 -10.12
N ASP A 44 17.67 10.13 -10.20
CA ASP A 44 18.22 9.56 -11.43
C ASP A 44 17.61 8.17 -11.68
N PRO A 45 16.65 8.03 -12.61
CA PRO A 45 16.00 6.75 -12.87
C PRO A 45 16.95 5.68 -13.43
N ASN A 46 18.13 6.05 -13.94
CA ASN A 46 19.14 5.10 -14.41
C ASN A 46 20.06 4.60 -13.28
N ASN A 47 19.97 5.19 -12.09
CA ASN A 47 20.88 4.92 -10.97
C ASN A 47 20.13 4.99 -9.63
N LEU A 48 19.08 4.18 -9.50
CA LEU A 48 18.30 4.09 -8.28
C LEU A 48 19.18 3.59 -7.12
N LYS A 49 19.13 4.31 -6.00
CA LYS A 49 19.75 3.90 -4.74
C LYS A 49 18.67 3.78 -3.69
N TYR A 50 18.84 2.88 -2.73
CA TYR A 50 17.86 2.73 -1.68
C TYR A 50 18.48 2.43 -0.32
N ARG A 51 17.70 2.73 0.72
CA ARG A 51 17.93 2.27 2.10
C ARG A 51 16.68 1.60 2.61
N TRP A 52 16.86 0.48 3.31
CA TRP A 52 15.78 -0.14 4.06
C TRP A 52 15.56 0.59 5.37
N VAL A 53 14.30 0.85 5.67
CA VAL A 53 13.83 1.36 6.95
C VAL A 53 12.81 0.36 7.50
N LEU A 54 13.00 -0.04 8.76
CA LEU A 54 12.10 -0.95 9.45
C LEU A 54 11.01 -0.13 10.18
N PRO A 55 9.74 -0.17 9.76
CA PRO A 55 8.65 0.39 10.56
C PRO A 55 8.50 -0.41 11.86
N VAL A 56 8.39 0.28 12.98
CA VAL A 56 8.31 -0.33 14.31
C VAL A 56 7.18 0.25 15.14
N ILE A 57 6.61 -0.58 16.02
CA ILE A 57 5.56 -0.19 16.96
C ILE A 57 6.19 0.02 18.34
N PRO A 58 6.17 1.24 18.89
CA PRO A 58 6.66 1.49 20.24
C PRO A 58 5.91 0.65 21.28
N LEU A 59 6.65 0.05 22.20
CA LEU A 59 6.14 -0.69 23.34
C LEU A 59 6.50 0.04 24.63
N ASN A 60 5.75 -0.22 25.71
CA ASN A 60 6.08 0.25 27.05
C ASN A 60 6.38 1.76 27.13
N GLY A 61 5.53 2.59 26.50
CA GLY A 61 5.73 4.05 26.46
C GLY A 61 6.94 4.51 25.64
N GLY A 62 7.45 3.67 24.72
CA GLY A 62 8.62 3.96 23.89
C GLY A 62 9.96 3.52 24.49
N THR A 63 9.94 2.73 25.56
CA THR A 63 11.16 2.13 26.15
C THR A 63 11.58 0.84 25.47
N ASP A 64 10.74 0.30 24.59
CA ASP A 64 11.03 -0.80 23.68
C ASP A 64 10.25 -0.63 22.35
N TYR A 65 10.48 -1.49 21.35
CA TYR A 65 9.66 -1.56 20.15
C TYR A 65 9.70 -2.96 19.52
N ARG A 66 8.64 -3.30 18.78
CA ARG A 66 8.56 -4.48 17.91
C ARG A 66 8.50 -4.07 16.45
N ALA A 67 8.84 -4.97 15.53
CA ALA A 67 8.59 -4.75 14.11
C ALA A 67 7.08 -4.63 13.83
N LEU A 68 6.72 -3.78 12.86
CA LEU A 68 5.38 -3.78 12.30
C LEU A 68 5.14 -5.12 11.60
N LYS A 69 4.05 -5.79 11.97
CA LYS A 69 3.54 -6.93 11.20
C LYS A 69 2.63 -6.38 10.12
N SER A 70 3.07 -6.47 8.88
CA SER A 70 2.27 -6.01 7.76
C SER A 70 2.65 -6.75 6.51
N HIS A 71 1.63 -7.10 5.74
CA HIS A 71 1.77 -7.54 4.38
C HIS A 71 2.10 -6.37 3.42
N MET A 72 1.74 -5.14 3.84
CA MET A 72 1.94 -3.86 3.16
C MET A 72 1.09 -3.65 1.91
N GLY A 73 -0.19 -4.05 2.01
CA GLY A 73 -1.24 -3.85 1.00
C GLY A 73 -1.30 -2.46 0.39
N GLY A 74 -1.03 -1.40 1.16
CA GLY A 74 -0.97 -0.03 0.62
C GLY A 74 -0.26 0.93 1.56
N MET A 75 0.16 2.06 1.00
CA MET A 75 0.74 3.17 1.76
C MET A 75 0.32 4.50 1.17
N VAL A 76 0.14 5.51 2.02
CA VAL A 76 -0.08 6.89 1.62
C VAL A 76 0.92 7.79 2.33
N TRP A 77 1.82 8.39 1.56
CA TRP A 77 2.64 9.49 2.04
C TRP A 77 1.92 10.80 1.73
N TYR A 78 1.37 11.45 2.75
CA TYR A 78 0.67 12.72 2.60
C TYR A 78 1.24 13.74 3.58
N GLN A 79 1.72 14.86 3.04
CA GLN A 79 2.46 15.87 3.77
C GLN A 79 3.66 15.24 4.50
N ASP A 80 3.74 15.34 5.83
CA ASP A 80 4.84 14.78 6.62
C ASP A 80 4.52 13.43 7.29
N LYS A 81 3.39 12.80 6.93
CA LYS A 81 2.99 11.49 7.46
C LYS A 81 2.98 10.41 6.40
N LEU A 82 3.29 9.21 6.85
CA LEU A 82 3.17 7.97 6.08
C LEU A 82 2.15 7.07 6.80
N ILE A 83 1.03 6.81 6.14
CA ILE A 83 0.01 5.85 6.58
C ILE A 83 0.32 4.52 5.90
N VAL A 84 0.40 3.44 6.67
CA VAL A 84 0.73 2.10 6.18
C VAL A 84 -0.35 1.13 6.67
N THR A 85 -0.87 0.28 5.78
CA THR A 85 -1.77 -0.80 6.20
C THR A 85 -1.03 -1.79 7.10
N SER A 86 -1.71 -2.35 8.08
CA SER A 86 -1.20 -3.38 8.98
C SER A 86 -1.72 -4.76 8.57
N TRP A 87 -1.17 -5.81 9.16
CA TRP A 87 -1.75 -7.14 9.05
C TRP A 87 -3.06 -7.23 9.83
N GLU A 88 -4.10 -7.81 9.23
CA GLU A 88 -5.45 -7.93 9.81
C GLU A 88 -5.51 -8.72 11.14
N LYS A 89 -4.50 -9.55 11.40
CA LYS A 89 -4.33 -10.34 12.63
C LYS A 89 -3.27 -9.76 13.56
N ASP A 90 -2.90 -8.49 13.38
CA ASP A 90 -1.97 -7.84 14.30
C ASP A 90 -2.55 -7.80 15.71
N SER A 91 -1.70 -8.04 16.70
CA SER A 91 -2.10 -8.22 18.11
C SER A 91 -2.74 -6.97 18.71
N ASP A 92 -2.46 -5.81 18.12
CA ASP A 92 -2.96 -4.52 18.58
C ASP A 92 -4.31 -4.18 17.94
N ASN A 93 -4.87 -5.08 17.11
CA ASN A 93 -6.11 -4.90 16.34
C ASN A 93 -6.12 -3.62 15.45
N SER A 94 -4.93 -3.08 15.17
CA SER A 94 -4.76 -1.91 14.31
C SER A 94 -4.72 -2.36 12.85
N VAL A 95 -5.46 -1.67 11.99
CA VAL A 95 -5.51 -1.92 10.54
C VAL A 95 -4.63 -0.96 9.76
N MET A 96 -4.26 0.17 10.36
CA MET A 96 -3.31 1.13 9.80
C MET A 96 -2.43 1.72 10.91
N TYR A 97 -1.20 2.03 10.57
CA TYR A 97 -0.27 2.79 11.42
C TYR A 97 0.18 4.06 10.71
N ILE A 98 0.38 5.11 11.49
CA ILE A 98 0.88 6.41 11.04
C ILE A 98 2.33 6.54 11.49
N PHE A 99 3.20 6.94 10.57
CA PHE A 99 4.60 7.22 10.82
C PHE A 99 4.92 8.67 10.42
N ASP A 100 5.90 9.28 11.08
CA ASP A 100 6.33 10.64 10.77
C ASP A 100 7.63 10.64 9.95
N MET A 101 7.61 11.25 8.76
CA MET A 101 8.75 11.28 7.84
C MET A 101 9.97 12.03 8.40
N LYS A 102 9.78 12.85 9.44
CA LYS A 102 10.85 13.53 10.18
C LYS A 102 11.41 12.66 11.31
N ARG A 103 10.86 11.46 11.55
CA ARG A 103 11.23 10.56 12.66
C ARG A 103 11.76 9.22 12.15
N ILE A 104 12.89 9.26 11.46
CA ILE A 104 13.69 8.07 11.11
C ILE A 104 14.89 8.03 12.06
N LEU A 105 15.00 6.95 12.83
CA LEU A 105 16.03 6.76 13.84
C LEU A 105 17.03 5.72 13.38
N GLN A 106 18.27 5.80 13.86
CA GLN A 106 19.31 4.83 13.55
C GLN A 106 19.44 3.80 14.68
N ALA A 107 19.48 2.51 14.32
CA ALA A 107 19.82 1.44 15.27
C ALA A 107 21.29 1.57 15.69
N THR A 108 21.59 1.30 16.95
CA THR A 108 22.94 1.47 17.51
C THR A 108 23.68 0.15 17.73
N VAL A 109 22.96 -0.97 17.68
CA VAL A 109 23.50 -2.31 17.82
C VAL A 109 23.08 -3.13 16.61
N ASN A 110 24.06 -3.76 15.95
CA ASN A 110 23.80 -4.72 14.89
C ASN A 110 23.61 -6.11 15.51
N SER A 111 22.35 -6.55 15.63
CA SER A 111 22.00 -7.92 16.02
C SER A 111 20.71 -8.35 15.31
N SER A 112 20.36 -9.63 15.42
CA SER A 112 19.12 -10.19 14.85
C SER A 112 17.86 -9.91 15.69
N ALA A 113 18.00 -9.17 16.80
CA ALA A 113 16.85 -8.76 17.61
C ALA A 113 16.24 -7.47 17.06
N VAL A 114 14.94 -7.31 17.28
CA VAL A 114 14.23 -6.04 17.10
C VAL A 114 13.88 -5.50 18.48
N GLY A 115 14.23 -4.23 18.73
CA GLY A 115 13.91 -3.54 19.98
C GLY A 115 15.12 -3.21 20.83
N LYS A 116 14.86 -3.03 22.12
CA LYS A 116 15.86 -2.71 23.14
C LYS A 116 16.73 -3.93 23.41
N VAL A 117 18.04 -3.73 23.36
CA VAL A 117 19.04 -4.77 23.68
C VAL A 117 20.11 -4.22 24.62
N SER A 118 20.95 -5.10 25.17
CA SER A 118 22.13 -4.67 25.91
C SER A 118 22.99 -3.73 25.06
N GLY A 119 23.33 -2.56 25.60
CA GLY A 119 24.16 -1.57 24.93
C GLY A 119 23.44 -0.66 23.91
N GLY A 120 22.14 -0.84 23.63
CA GLY A 120 21.48 0.04 22.67
C GLY A 120 20.14 -0.45 22.12
N TRP A 121 19.97 -0.27 20.82
CA TRP A 121 18.75 -0.53 20.07
C TRP A 121 19.09 -1.28 18.79
N SER A 122 18.36 -2.34 18.51
CA SER A 122 18.60 -3.23 17.38
C SER A 122 17.37 -3.27 16.46
N ALA A 123 17.62 -3.50 15.18
CA ALA A 123 16.58 -3.52 14.16
C ALA A 123 16.81 -4.68 13.19
N ASP A 124 17.12 -5.87 13.70
CA ASP A 124 17.35 -7.08 12.89
C ASP A 124 18.25 -6.86 11.67
N GLY A 125 19.45 -6.32 11.91
CA GLY A 125 20.42 -5.97 10.86
C GLY A 125 20.08 -4.75 10.00
N TYR A 126 18.87 -4.19 10.07
CA TYR A 126 18.54 -2.91 9.44
C TYR A 126 19.23 -1.75 10.17
N GLN A 127 19.64 -0.74 9.39
CA GLN A 127 20.31 0.43 9.95
C GLN A 127 19.32 1.45 10.54
N TYR A 128 18.10 1.50 10.01
CA TYR A 128 17.13 2.55 10.33
C TYR A 128 15.79 1.96 10.74
N VAL A 129 15.15 2.61 11.72
CA VAL A 129 13.79 2.32 12.16
C VAL A 129 12.92 3.57 12.03
N MET A 130 11.62 3.36 11.81
CA MET A 130 10.62 4.41 11.79
C MET A 130 9.52 4.07 12.81
N PRO A 131 9.50 4.70 13.99
CA PRO A 131 8.49 4.41 15.01
C PRO A 131 7.13 4.98 14.63
N ALA A 132 6.07 4.18 14.81
CA ALA A 132 4.70 4.64 14.66
C ALA A 132 4.38 5.76 15.66
N VAL A 133 3.63 6.77 15.21
CA VAL A 133 3.15 7.92 15.99
C VAL A 133 1.64 7.91 16.20
N GLY A 134 0.92 6.98 15.55
CA GLY A 134 -0.51 6.77 15.70
C GLY A 134 -0.95 5.49 15.01
N SER A 135 -2.18 5.07 15.25
CA SER A 135 -2.80 3.92 14.58
C SER A 135 -4.31 4.09 14.48
N PHE A 136 -4.92 3.30 13.59
CA PHE A 136 -6.35 3.17 13.45
C PHE A 136 -6.75 1.71 13.59
N SER A 137 -7.82 1.46 14.34
CA SER A 137 -8.46 0.15 14.47
C SER A 137 -9.88 0.20 13.90
N LEU A 138 -10.41 -0.98 13.56
CA LEU A 138 -11.79 -1.09 13.09
C LEU A 138 -12.77 -0.95 14.26
N ALA A 139 -13.70 -0.01 14.14
CA ALA A 139 -14.84 0.06 15.04
C ALA A 139 -15.65 -1.26 14.95
N GLY A 140 -15.91 -1.87 16.10
CA GLY A 140 -16.65 -3.13 16.18
C GLY A 140 -15.81 -4.40 16.00
N GLY A 141 -14.48 -4.32 15.94
CA GLY A 141 -13.57 -5.47 16.00
C GLY A 141 -13.03 -5.94 14.64
N ALA A 142 -12.48 -7.16 14.60
CA ALA A 142 -11.77 -7.69 13.43
C ALA A 142 -12.63 -7.77 12.17
N CYS A 143 -12.03 -7.54 11.00
CA CYS A 143 -12.71 -7.70 9.72
C CYS A 143 -13.10 -9.17 9.43
N SER A 144 -13.93 -9.40 8.41
CA SER A 144 -14.26 -10.72 7.91
C SER A 144 -14.40 -10.68 6.40
N SER A 145 -13.58 -11.46 5.69
CA SER A 145 -13.64 -11.63 4.23
C SER A 145 -14.58 -12.77 3.82
N THR A 146 -15.59 -13.08 4.64
CA THR A 146 -16.51 -14.21 4.38
C THR A 146 -17.57 -13.85 3.33
N ASN A 147 -18.02 -12.60 3.34
CA ASN A 147 -18.97 -12.00 2.39
C ASN A 147 -18.89 -10.47 2.47
N ASP A 148 -19.51 -9.78 1.52
CA ASP A 148 -19.58 -8.31 1.39
C ASP A 148 -20.43 -7.61 2.47
N ASP A 149 -21.35 -8.32 3.12
CA ASP A 149 -22.11 -7.83 4.29
C ASP A 149 -21.28 -7.73 5.59
N SER A 150 -20.09 -8.33 5.62
CA SER A 150 -19.21 -8.34 6.78
C SER A 150 -18.45 -7.02 6.98
N ARG A 151 -17.74 -6.88 8.10
CA ARG A 151 -16.80 -5.77 8.34
C ARG A 151 -15.64 -5.85 7.34
N PRO A 152 -15.33 -4.76 6.59
CA PRO A 152 -14.36 -4.81 5.49
C PRO A 152 -12.93 -5.08 5.96
N CYS A 153 -12.24 -5.97 5.25
CA CYS A 153 -10.80 -6.15 5.39
C CYS A 153 -10.09 -5.16 4.46
N PHE A 154 -9.10 -4.42 4.95
CA PHE A 154 -8.33 -3.51 4.10
C PHE A 154 -7.42 -4.30 3.17
N GLY A 155 -7.60 -4.14 1.85
CA GLY A 155 -6.66 -4.61 0.83
C GLY A 155 -5.55 -3.59 0.63
N SER A 156 -5.88 -2.42 0.08
CA SER A 156 -4.91 -1.36 -0.19
C SER A 156 -5.47 0.02 0.11
N ILE A 157 -4.56 1.00 0.14
CA ILE A 157 -4.83 2.42 0.30
C ILE A 157 -3.99 3.23 -0.69
N SER A 158 -4.55 4.33 -1.17
CA SER A 158 -3.89 5.33 -2.01
C SER A 158 -4.42 6.74 -1.76
N LEU A 159 -3.69 7.75 -2.26
CA LEU A 159 -4.09 9.15 -2.19
C LEU A 159 -4.83 9.55 -3.46
N ASP A 160 -5.94 10.27 -3.31
CA ASP A 160 -6.59 10.99 -4.39
C ASP A 160 -6.39 12.49 -4.22
N ARG A 161 -5.46 13.05 -5.01
CA ARG A 161 -5.19 14.50 -5.10
C ARG A 161 -6.16 15.24 -6.02
N SER A 162 -7.02 14.51 -6.72
CA SER A 162 -8.01 15.10 -7.62
C SER A 162 -9.31 15.42 -6.90
N SER A 163 -9.55 14.86 -5.70
CA SER A 163 -10.67 15.27 -4.85
C SER A 163 -10.40 16.64 -4.22
N VAL A 164 -11.47 17.33 -3.81
CA VAL A 164 -11.36 18.61 -3.09
C VAL A 164 -12.21 18.53 -1.83
N PRO A 165 -11.62 18.45 -0.63
CA PRO A 165 -10.16 18.32 -0.37
C PRO A 165 -9.59 16.97 -0.84
N ASP A 166 -8.25 16.83 -0.83
CA ASP A 166 -7.55 15.55 -1.03
C ASP A 166 -8.14 14.49 -0.08
N SER A 167 -8.22 13.23 -0.53
CA SER A 167 -8.82 12.14 0.25
C SER A 167 -7.99 10.86 0.18
N LEU A 168 -8.06 10.05 1.23
CA LEU A 168 -7.53 8.69 1.22
C LEU A 168 -8.58 7.77 0.62
N VAL A 169 -8.18 6.89 -0.30
CA VAL A 169 -9.04 5.87 -0.90
C VAL A 169 -8.56 4.50 -0.45
N ALA A 170 -9.48 3.66 -0.04
CA ALA A 170 -9.22 2.29 0.40
C ALA A 170 -10.06 1.31 -0.42
N THR A 171 -9.58 0.07 -0.52
CA THR A 171 -10.33 -1.03 -1.14
C THR A 171 -10.37 -2.24 -0.22
N GLU A 172 -11.43 -3.02 -0.33
CA GLU A 172 -11.62 -4.25 0.40
C GLU A 172 -10.81 -5.39 -0.20
N TRP A 173 -10.22 -6.19 0.69
CA TRP A 173 -9.60 -7.45 0.34
C TRP A 173 -10.62 -8.60 0.36
N PHE A 174 -10.69 -9.31 -0.75
CA PHE A 174 -11.17 -10.69 -0.83
C PHE A 174 -10.09 -11.55 -1.48
N SER A 175 -10.13 -12.87 -1.26
CA SER A 175 -9.21 -13.80 -1.92
C SER A 175 -9.24 -13.62 -3.44
N SER A 176 -8.06 -13.54 -4.06
CA SER A 176 -7.92 -13.61 -5.51
C SER A 176 -8.67 -14.84 -6.06
N GLY A 177 -9.46 -14.64 -7.12
CA GLY A 177 -10.31 -15.68 -7.71
C GLY A 177 -11.65 -15.93 -7.00
N GLY A 178 -11.97 -15.16 -5.96
CA GLY A 178 -13.31 -15.13 -5.37
C GLY A 178 -14.36 -14.51 -6.30
N THR A 179 -15.64 -14.59 -5.90
CA THR A 179 -16.78 -14.02 -6.64
C THR A 179 -17.39 -12.80 -5.97
N GLU A 180 -16.99 -12.49 -4.75
CA GLU A 180 -17.54 -11.38 -3.97
C GLU A 180 -17.11 -10.04 -4.59
N PRO A 181 -18.03 -9.09 -4.79
CA PRO A 181 -17.66 -7.72 -5.11
C PRO A 181 -16.90 -7.13 -3.93
N ALA A 182 -15.88 -6.33 -4.22
CA ALA A 182 -15.16 -5.59 -3.20
C ALA A 182 -15.83 -4.23 -2.98
N ARG A 183 -15.52 -3.61 -1.84
CA ARG A 183 -15.87 -2.21 -1.57
C ARG A 183 -14.69 -1.28 -1.83
N ILE A 184 -14.99 -0.06 -2.25
CA ILE A 184 -14.08 1.07 -2.25
C ILE A 184 -14.68 2.14 -1.34
N TRP A 185 -13.89 2.71 -0.44
CA TRP A 185 -14.35 3.81 0.40
C TRP A 185 -13.30 4.90 0.55
N ARG A 186 -13.75 6.05 1.02
CA ARG A 186 -12.92 7.24 1.19
C ARG A 186 -12.90 7.70 2.63
N TYR A 187 -11.75 8.23 3.05
CA TYR A 187 -11.61 8.99 4.28
C TYR A 187 -11.11 10.39 3.97
N ASP A 188 -11.69 11.37 4.67
CA ASP A 188 -11.23 12.75 4.59
C ASP A 188 -9.99 12.91 5.47
N PHE A 189 -9.04 13.73 5.02
CA PHE A 189 -7.95 14.19 5.89
C PHE A 189 -8.45 15.30 6.83
N SER A 190 -7.87 15.37 8.01
CA SER A 190 -8.16 16.42 8.98
C SER A 190 -7.42 17.72 8.63
N SER A 191 -7.66 18.78 9.41
CA SER A 191 -6.85 20.00 9.35
C SER A 191 -5.44 19.81 9.93
N GLU A 192 -5.19 18.73 10.68
CA GLU A 192 -3.86 18.34 11.12
C GLU A 192 -3.13 17.61 9.97
N PRO A 193 -1.99 18.15 9.50
CA PRO A 193 -1.19 17.57 8.43
C PRO A 193 -1.02 16.04 8.48
N GLY A 194 -1.55 15.35 7.48
CA GLY A 194 -1.31 13.92 7.29
C GLY A 194 -2.15 12.97 8.17
N TYR A 195 -3.09 13.48 8.97
CA TYR A 195 -4.01 12.66 9.78
C TYR A 195 -5.39 12.57 9.13
N LEU A 196 -6.10 11.44 9.36
CA LEU A 196 -7.49 11.29 8.95
C LEU A 196 -8.42 12.10 9.88
N ALA A 197 -9.50 12.63 9.32
CA ALA A 197 -10.51 13.39 10.07
C ALA A 197 -11.27 12.47 11.03
N THR A 198 -11.46 12.95 12.26
CA THR A 198 -12.24 12.23 13.29
C THR A 198 -13.45 13.03 13.73
N ASP A 199 -14.52 12.34 14.08
CA ASP A 199 -15.64 12.94 14.80
C ASP A 199 -15.29 13.23 16.29
N SER A 200 -16.27 13.75 17.04
CA SER A 200 -16.10 14.06 18.47
C SER A 200 -15.81 12.84 19.35
N SER A 201 -16.05 11.63 18.84
CA SER A 201 -15.79 10.35 19.50
C SER A 201 -14.48 9.71 19.03
N SER A 202 -13.65 10.45 18.27
CA SER A 202 -12.41 9.97 17.67
C SER A 202 -12.60 8.86 16.63
N HIS A 203 -13.79 8.73 16.01
CA HIS A 203 -13.99 7.81 14.90
C HIS A 203 -13.67 8.47 13.56
N VAL A 204 -12.95 7.74 12.72
CA VAL A 204 -12.77 8.07 11.30
C VAL A 204 -13.93 7.47 10.52
N ASN A 205 -14.82 8.31 10.02
CA ASN A 205 -15.99 7.88 9.26
C ASN A 205 -15.69 7.95 7.76
N ALA A 206 -16.17 6.95 7.00
CA ALA A 206 -16.05 6.99 5.55
C ALA A 206 -16.93 8.12 4.99
N SER A 207 -16.36 8.97 4.12
CA SER A 207 -17.10 10.06 3.48
C SER A 207 -17.86 9.61 2.24
N ALA A 208 -17.44 8.49 1.63
CA ALA A 208 -18.15 7.81 0.57
C ALA A 208 -17.78 6.31 0.56
N ALA A 209 -18.69 5.48 0.04
CA ALA A 209 -18.45 4.07 -0.23
C ALA A 209 -19.11 3.67 -1.55
N TYR A 210 -18.48 2.73 -2.25
CA TYR A 210 -18.86 2.21 -3.55
C TYR A 210 -18.63 0.71 -3.58
N GLU A 211 -19.46 0.01 -4.34
CA GLU A 211 -19.28 -1.41 -4.63
C GLU A 211 -18.61 -1.57 -6.00
N THR A 212 -17.71 -2.54 -6.13
CA THR A 212 -16.97 -2.78 -7.36
C THR A 212 -17.63 -3.83 -8.23
N ASN A 213 -17.52 -3.66 -9.55
CA ASN A 213 -17.90 -4.72 -10.48
C ASN A 213 -16.80 -5.78 -10.62
N ALA A 214 -15.55 -5.39 -10.39
CA ALA A 214 -14.40 -6.29 -10.37
C ALA A 214 -14.24 -6.94 -8.99
N VAL A 215 -13.69 -8.15 -8.96
CA VAL A 215 -13.55 -9.00 -7.77
C VAL A 215 -12.07 -9.32 -7.52
N GLY A 216 -11.73 -9.76 -6.32
CA GLY A 216 -10.35 -10.17 -5.99
C GLY A 216 -9.32 -9.03 -6.06
N LEU A 217 -9.76 -7.82 -5.75
CA LEU A 217 -8.95 -6.61 -5.87
C LEU A 217 -7.82 -6.59 -4.84
N GLN A 218 -6.65 -6.12 -5.25
CA GLN A 218 -5.52 -5.89 -4.36
C GLN A 218 -5.18 -4.41 -4.25
N GLY A 219 -5.05 -3.69 -5.37
CA GLY A 219 -4.74 -2.26 -5.42
C GLY A 219 -5.92 -1.36 -5.80
N VAL A 220 -5.86 -0.10 -5.37
CA VAL A 220 -6.84 0.93 -5.74
C VAL A 220 -6.19 2.29 -5.97
N LEU A 221 -6.70 3.04 -6.92
CA LEU A 221 -6.42 4.45 -7.18
C LEU A 221 -7.73 5.15 -7.55
N SER A 222 -7.91 6.39 -7.10
CA SER A 222 -8.98 7.26 -7.60
C SER A 222 -8.39 8.48 -8.29
N HIS A 223 -8.97 8.87 -9.42
CA HIS A 223 -8.55 10.04 -10.16
C HIS A 223 -9.68 10.61 -11.01
N SER A 224 -9.82 11.94 -10.99
CA SER A 224 -10.68 12.72 -11.86
C SER A 224 -9.85 13.63 -12.76
N ALA A 225 -10.30 13.85 -14.00
CA ALA A 225 -9.59 14.68 -14.98
C ALA A 225 -9.54 16.17 -14.59
N THR A 226 -10.45 16.59 -13.72
CA THR A 226 -10.55 17.95 -13.19
C THR A 226 -10.64 17.89 -11.67
N SER A 227 -9.96 18.77 -10.97
CA SER A 227 -10.05 18.88 -9.51
C SER A 227 -11.51 19.02 -9.05
N GLY A 228 -11.95 18.15 -8.14
CA GLY A 228 -13.34 18.05 -7.65
C GLY A 228 -14.32 17.38 -8.62
N GLY A 229 -13.83 16.80 -9.71
CA GLY A 229 -14.66 16.15 -10.74
C GLY A 229 -15.14 14.75 -10.33
N THR A 230 -15.91 14.12 -11.22
CA THR A 230 -16.33 12.74 -11.05
C THR A 230 -15.11 11.81 -11.15
N PRO A 231 -14.82 11.00 -10.12
CA PRO A 231 -13.66 10.12 -10.15
C PRO A 231 -13.91 8.89 -11.02
N ASN A 232 -12.84 8.42 -11.65
CA ASN A 232 -12.70 7.03 -12.02
C ASN A 232 -11.89 6.31 -10.93
N PHE A 233 -12.28 5.09 -10.62
CA PHE A 233 -11.51 4.18 -9.79
C PHE A 233 -10.75 3.21 -10.68
N TYR A 234 -9.44 3.15 -10.49
CA TYR A 234 -8.56 2.18 -11.11
C TYR A 234 -8.24 1.13 -10.05
N VAL A 235 -8.55 -0.13 -10.33
CA VAL A 235 -8.33 -1.22 -9.38
C VAL A 235 -7.61 -2.35 -10.07
N ASP A 236 -6.71 -2.98 -9.34
CA ASP A 236 -5.99 -4.13 -9.86
C ASP A 236 -6.50 -5.45 -9.29
N ASP A 237 -6.81 -6.37 -10.20
CA ASP A 237 -7.16 -7.75 -9.92
C ASP A 237 -5.88 -8.58 -10.10
N ALA A 238 -5.29 -8.96 -8.97
CA ALA A 238 -4.16 -9.86 -8.93
C ALA A 238 -4.66 -11.29 -9.19
N ARG A 239 -4.74 -11.66 -10.46
CA ARG A 239 -5.00 -13.05 -10.86
C ARG A 239 -3.96 -13.98 -10.24
N GLY A 240 -4.44 -15.07 -9.62
CA GLY A 240 -3.59 -16.07 -8.97
C GLY A 240 -3.11 -17.15 -9.94
N GLY A 241 -1.81 -17.46 -9.93
CA GLY A 241 -1.23 -18.60 -10.65
C GLY A 241 0.07 -18.29 -11.42
N VAL A 242 0.84 -19.33 -11.77
CA VAL A 242 2.12 -19.17 -12.51
C VAL A 242 1.91 -18.38 -13.79
N GLY A 243 2.72 -17.34 -13.98
CA GLY A 243 2.77 -16.60 -15.24
C GLY A 243 1.53 -15.76 -15.52
N GLN A 244 0.53 -15.76 -14.63
CA GLN A 244 -0.69 -15.00 -14.83
C GLN A 244 -0.47 -13.53 -14.53
N HIS A 245 -0.77 -12.71 -15.54
CA HIS A 245 -0.83 -11.26 -15.40
C HIS A 245 -2.17 -10.84 -14.80
N GLY A 246 -2.14 -9.82 -13.93
CA GLY A 246 -3.34 -9.21 -13.39
C GLY A 246 -4.11 -8.40 -14.43
N ILE A 247 -5.30 -7.96 -14.06
CA ILE A 247 -6.13 -7.07 -14.87
C ILE A 247 -6.18 -5.71 -14.18
N LEU A 248 -5.96 -4.64 -14.94
CA LEU A 248 -6.34 -3.31 -14.49
C LEU A 248 -7.75 -2.99 -14.98
N TRP A 249 -8.62 -2.65 -14.04
CA TRP A 249 -9.97 -2.20 -14.30
C TRP A 249 -10.05 -0.69 -14.07
N ARG A 250 -10.78 0.02 -14.94
CA ARG A 250 -11.32 1.34 -14.66
C ARG A 250 -12.82 1.22 -14.44
N GLN A 251 -13.32 1.77 -13.35
CA GLN A 251 -14.75 1.77 -13.05
C GLN A 251 -15.23 3.11 -12.48
N ASN A 252 -16.49 3.41 -12.71
CA ASN A 252 -17.22 4.51 -12.12
C ASN A 252 -18.72 4.16 -12.07
N THR A 253 -19.57 5.11 -11.71
CA THR A 253 -21.03 4.89 -11.61
C THR A 253 -21.71 4.53 -12.94
N SER A 254 -21.04 4.71 -14.08
CA SER A 254 -21.54 4.34 -15.41
C SER A 254 -21.15 2.91 -15.82
N GLY A 255 -20.25 2.24 -15.08
CA GLY A 255 -19.82 0.87 -15.36
C GLY A 255 -18.33 0.64 -15.13
N ALA A 256 -17.89 -0.56 -15.48
CA ALA A 256 -16.49 -0.98 -15.42
C ALA A 256 -15.99 -1.43 -16.80
N THR A 257 -14.72 -1.11 -17.08
CA THR A 257 -14.02 -1.45 -18.31
C THR A 257 -12.63 -1.95 -17.96
N ALA A 258 -12.23 -3.10 -18.50
CA ALA A 258 -10.88 -3.61 -18.36
C ALA A 258 -9.95 -2.95 -19.40
N ALA A 259 -8.67 -2.81 -19.07
CA ALA A 259 -7.65 -2.49 -20.07
C ALA A 259 -7.57 -3.61 -21.13
N ALA A 260 -7.48 -3.25 -22.41
CA ALA A 260 -7.57 -4.17 -23.53
C ALA A 260 -6.43 -5.20 -23.52
N ASN A 261 -6.81 -6.45 -23.80
CA ASN A 261 -6.01 -7.67 -23.97
C ASN A 261 -5.25 -8.19 -22.73
N CYS A 262 -5.66 -9.36 -22.25
CA CYS A 262 -4.79 -10.35 -21.61
C CYS A 262 -5.03 -11.71 -22.30
N GLY A 263 -4.47 -11.87 -23.52
CA GLY A 263 -4.44 -13.15 -24.26
C GLY A 263 -3.35 -14.10 -23.75
N GLN A 264 -3.10 -15.19 -24.47
CA GLN A 264 -2.06 -16.21 -24.15
C GLN A 264 -0.66 -15.73 -24.63
N ASP A 265 0.24 -15.43 -23.67
CA ASP A 265 1.72 -15.45 -23.76
C ASP A 265 2.54 -14.39 -24.53
N ILE A 266 2.30 -13.07 -24.37
CA ILE A 266 3.30 -12.03 -24.73
C ILE A 266 3.24 -10.75 -23.86
N MET A 267 4.27 -9.89 -23.82
CA MET A 267 5.56 -10.00 -23.09
C MET A 267 5.77 -8.62 -22.41
N TYR A 268 6.13 -8.60 -21.14
CA TYR A 268 6.44 -7.43 -20.29
C TYR A 268 5.29 -6.73 -19.54
N ALA A 269 4.10 -7.37 -19.50
CA ALA A 269 3.10 -7.33 -18.43
C ALA A 269 1.80 -6.54 -18.64
N CYS A 270 0.70 -7.27 -18.83
CA CYS A 270 -0.64 -6.72 -18.60
C CYS A 270 -0.82 -6.46 -17.10
N TRP A 271 -1.16 -5.20 -16.77
CA TRP A 271 -0.91 -4.56 -15.48
C TRP A 271 0.42 -4.96 -14.83
N GLY A 272 0.43 -5.99 -13.99
CA GLY A 272 1.61 -6.67 -13.45
C GLY A 272 1.21 -8.06 -12.94
N GLN A 273 2.17 -8.96 -12.74
CA GLN A 273 1.88 -10.22 -12.04
C GLN A 273 1.74 -9.93 -10.55
N HIS A 274 0.64 -10.38 -9.93
CA HIS A 274 0.44 -10.26 -8.49
C HIS A 274 0.57 -8.82 -7.98
N THR A 275 -0.03 -7.82 -8.61
CA THR A 275 0.04 -6.43 -8.10
C THR A 275 -0.70 -6.29 -6.77
N GLU A 276 -0.23 -5.40 -5.90
CA GLU A 276 -0.82 -5.22 -4.57
C GLU A 276 -1.18 -3.77 -4.24
N SER A 277 -0.45 -2.82 -4.82
CA SER A 277 -0.62 -1.42 -4.45
C SER A 277 -0.42 -0.49 -5.63
N MET A 278 -1.08 0.67 -5.56
CA MET A 278 -1.04 1.70 -6.59
C MET A 278 -0.86 3.08 -5.96
N SER A 279 -0.19 3.98 -6.68
CA SER A 279 -0.06 5.40 -6.33
C SER A 279 0.01 6.22 -7.60
N TYR A 280 -0.46 7.46 -7.55
CA TYR A 280 -0.45 8.36 -8.69
C TYR A 280 0.46 9.55 -8.44
N TRP A 281 1.55 9.61 -9.19
CA TRP A 281 2.48 10.73 -9.13
C TRP A 281 1.94 11.88 -9.98
N TRP A 282 1.13 12.74 -9.35
CA TRP A 282 0.32 13.75 -10.03
C TRP A 282 1.12 14.63 -10.99
N SER A 283 2.30 15.12 -10.58
CA SER A 283 3.12 16.04 -11.38
C SER A 283 3.74 15.40 -12.62
N THR A 284 3.74 14.07 -12.72
CA THR A 284 4.25 13.32 -13.87
C THR A 284 3.16 12.58 -14.65
N GLY A 285 1.93 12.53 -14.11
CA GLY A 285 0.83 11.78 -14.71
C GLY A 285 1.05 10.26 -14.74
N ARG A 286 1.88 9.73 -13.83
CA ARG A 286 2.28 8.31 -13.83
C ARG A 286 1.60 7.55 -12.69
N VAL A 287 1.02 6.41 -13.04
CA VAL A 287 0.59 5.42 -12.06
C VAL A 287 1.76 4.50 -11.77
N TRP A 288 2.13 4.42 -10.51
CA TRP A 288 3.12 3.48 -10.00
C TRP A 288 2.41 2.30 -9.35
N THR A 289 3.00 1.11 -9.51
CA THR A 289 2.51 -0.11 -8.85
C THR A 289 3.66 -1.03 -8.46
N LEU A 290 3.37 -1.91 -7.52
CA LEU A 290 4.30 -2.86 -6.95
C LEU A 290 3.65 -4.25 -6.91
N THR A 291 4.41 -5.27 -7.30
CA THR A 291 4.00 -6.67 -7.19
C THR A 291 4.21 -7.21 -5.76
N GLU A 292 3.31 -8.09 -5.35
CA GLU A 292 3.01 -8.63 -4.01
C GLU A 292 3.91 -9.80 -3.61
N TRP A 293 4.27 -10.66 -4.54
CA TRP A 293 5.07 -11.85 -4.24
C TRP A 293 5.71 -12.40 -5.51
N ALA A 294 6.63 -13.33 -5.26
CA ALA A 294 7.29 -14.13 -6.25
C ALA A 294 6.73 -15.55 -6.18
N ALA A 295 6.20 -16.07 -7.28
CA ALA A 295 5.73 -17.46 -7.34
C ALA A 295 6.91 -18.43 -7.30
N ASP A 296 6.71 -19.59 -6.68
CA ASP A 296 7.59 -20.73 -6.93
C ASP A 296 7.34 -21.34 -8.32
N SER A 297 8.14 -22.33 -8.71
CA SER A 297 7.99 -23.03 -10.00
C SER A 297 6.63 -23.72 -10.21
N THR A 298 5.81 -23.84 -9.16
CA THR A 298 4.48 -24.47 -9.17
C THR A 298 3.34 -23.46 -9.04
N GLY A 299 3.63 -22.16 -8.88
CA GLY A 299 2.62 -21.10 -8.79
C GLY A 299 2.10 -20.85 -7.40
N HIS A 300 2.73 -21.47 -6.41
CA HIS A 300 2.37 -21.32 -5.02
C HIS A 300 3.22 -20.25 -4.34
N TRP A 301 2.60 -19.63 -3.34
CA TRP A 301 3.16 -18.56 -2.52
C TRP A 301 4.11 -19.08 -1.42
N THR A 302 4.15 -20.38 -1.16
CA THR A 302 4.81 -20.94 0.04
C THR A 302 6.20 -21.50 -0.25
N GLY A 303 7.20 -21.07 0.53
CA GLY A 303 8.57 -21.57 0.47
C GLY A 303 9.48 -20.62 -0.32
N THR A 304 9.99 -19.57 0.35
CA THR A 304 10.88 -18.56 -0.24
C THR A 304 12.18 -19.12 -0.82
N ASP A 305 12.52 -20.36 -0.50
CA ASP A 305 13.76 -21.02 -0.92
C ASP A 305 13.81 -21.30 -2.44
N HIS A 306 12.66 -21.25 -3.13
CA HIS A 306 12.54 -21.48 -4.58
C HIS A 306 11.71 -20.41 -5.31
N ALA A 307 11.47 -19.26 -4.69
CA ALA A 307 10.71 -18.17 -5.29
C ALA A 307 11.48 -17.56 -6.48
N ILE A 308 10.84 -17.42 -7.64
CA ILE A 308 11.41 -16.73 -8.80
C ILE A 308 11.35 -15.23 -8.53
N PRO A 309 12.46 -14.48 -8.44
CA PRO A 309 12.42 -13.05 -8.08
C PRO A 309 11.55 -12.24 -9.04
N GLN A 310 10.37 -11.83 -8.57
CA GLN A 310 9.35 -11.14 -9.37
C GLN A 310 8.82 -9.86 -8.70
N ARG A 311 9.48 -9.36 -7.64
CA ARG A 311 9.11 -8.04 -7.09
C ARG A 311 9.60 -6.91 -8.00
N VAL A 312 8.66 -6.33 -8.73
CA VAL A 312 8.90 -5.27 -9.70
C VAL A 312 8.13 -4.04 -9.26
N LEU A 313 8.85 -2.92 -9.09
CA LEU A 313 8.28 -1.58 -9.02
C LEU A 313 8.37 -0.99 -10.43
N PHE A 314 7.24 -0.59 -10.99
CA PHE A 314 7.20 0.04 -12.31
C PHE A 314 6.14 1.13 -12.34
N SER A 315 6.14 1.90 -13.44
CA SER A 315 5.10 2.89 -13.68
C SER A 315 4.74 2.99 -15.14
N VAL A 316 3.49 3.40 -15.39
CA VAL A 316 2.95 3.70 -16.71
C VAL A 316 2.22 5.06 -16.67
N PRO A 317 2.18 5.82 -17.78
CA PRO A 317 1.34 7.00 -17.85
C PRO A 317 -0.15 6.65 -17.69
N LEU A 318 -0.90 7.44 -16.93
CA LEU A 318 -2.35 7.25 -16.79
C LEU A 318 -3.07 7.36 -18.15
N ALA A 319 -2.63 8.30 -18.99
CA ALA A 319 -3.17 8.44 -20.35
C ALA A 319 -2.98 7.17 -21.20
N SER A 320 -1.90 6.41 -20.99
CA SER A 320 -1.68 5.14 -21.69
C SER A 320 -2.65 4.07 -21.20
N ILE A 321 -2.91 4.00 -19.88
CA ILE A 321 -3.98 3.17 -19.32
C ILE A 321 -5.32 3.54 -19.98
N ASP A 322 -5.69 4.82 -19.94
CA ASP A 322 -6.98 5.27 -20.47
C ASP A 322 -7.16 4.96 -21.95
N SER A 323 -6.10 5.12 -22.76
CA SER A 323 -6.12 4.79 -24.18
C SER A 323 -6.26 3.30 -24.47
N SER A 324 -5.96 2.44 -23.50
CA SER A 324 -6.04 0.99 -23.63
C SER A 324 -7.39 0.41 -23.23
N LEU A 325 -8.26 1.17 -22.56
CA LEU A 325 -9.56 0.67 -22.12
C LEU A 325 -10.48 0.48 -23.33
N SER A 326 -10.96 -0.75 -23.54
CA SER A 326 -11.84 -1.15 -24.66
C SER A 326 -13.28 -1.35 -24.24
#